data_AF-A0A3D3BFB0-F1
#
_entry.id   AF-A0A3D3BFB0-F1
#
_cell.length_a   1.000
_cell.length_b   1.000
_cell.length_c   1.000
_cell.angle_alpha   90.00
_cell.angle_beta   90.00
_cell.angle_gamma   90.00
#
_symmetry.space_group_name_H-M   'P 1'
#
loop_
_entity.id
_entity.type
_entity.pdbx_description
1 polymer ?
#
loop_
_entity_poly.entity_id
_entity_poly.type
_entity_poly.pdbx_seq_one_letter_code
_entity_poly.pdbx_strand_id
1 'polypeptide(L)'
;MTTTDEKNRSNGRAWIMLLLAGAFEIGYALSVGGSEAFSVLSWSIAALVFFLLTLYFLSAALRTIDIGIGYAVWAGIGSVGAAIFGSLLLDQPLTVIKAFWLAVIIVGVVWLKLADSARLQPETTNIPS
;
A
#
# COMPACT_ATOMS: atom_id res chain seq x y z
N MET A 1 16.76 -27.77 17.95
CA MET A 1 15.47 -27.63 17.25
C MET A 1 14.86 -26.30 17.67
N THR A 2 15.24 -25.19 17.02
CA THR A 2 14.87 -23.81 17.45
C THR A 2 14.76 -22.79 16.31
N THR A 3 14.95 -23.17 15.03
CA THR A 3 15.02 -22.20 13.92
C THR A 3 13.70 -21.97 13.17
N THR A 4 12.69 -22.83 13.36
CA THR A 4 11.41 -22.74 12.65
C THR A 4 10.41 -21.78 13.30
N ASP A 5 10.46 -21.61 14.62
CA ASP A 5 9.52 -20.74 15.37
C ASP A 5 9.82 -19.25 15.24
N GLU A 6 11.10 -18.85 15.17
CA GLU A 6 11.45 -17.43 15.01
C GLU A 6 11.10 -16.88 13.63
N LYS A 7 11.33 -17.68 12.57
CA LYS A 7 11.01 -17.29 11.20
C LYS A 7 9.50 -17.11 11.00
N ASN A 8 8.67 -17.93 11.63
CA ASN A 8 7.21 -17.75 11.58
C ASN A 8 6.75 -16.52 12.36
N ARG A 9 7.37 -16.23 13.51
CA ARG A 9 6.99 -15.08 14.36
C ARG A 9 7.42 -13.74 13.77
N SER A 10 8.54 -13.67 13.05
CA SER A 10 8.97 -12.43 12.37
C SER A 10 8.07 -12.09 11.17
N ASN A 11 7.72 -13.11 10.37
CA ASN A 11 6.81 -12.94 9.23
C ASN A 11 5.43 -12.47 9.67
N GLY A 12 4.83 -13.10 10.70
CA GLY A 12 3.52 -12.71 11.20
C GLY A 12 3.46 -11.24 11.64
N ARG A 13 4.51 -10.76 12.32
CA ARG A 13 4.61 -9.34 12.75
C ARG A 13 4.73 -8.40 11.56
N ALA A 14 5.49 -8.77 10.53
CA ALA A 14 5.62 -7.96 9.31
C ALA A 14 4.29 -7.85 8.56
N TRP A 15 3.54 -8.95 8.41
CA TRP A 15 2.21 -8.93 7.80
C TRP A 15 1.21 -8.08 8.59
N ILE A 16 1.24 -8.15 9.93
CA ILE A 16 0.40 -7.27 10.77
C ILE A 16 0.78 -5.81 10.58
N MET A 17 2.08 -5.48 10.56
CA MET A 17 2.54 -4.11 10.27
C MET A 17 2.10 -3.64 8.88
N LEU A 18 2.06 -4.53 7.90
CA LEU A 18 1.65 -4.21 6.53
C LEU A 18 0.14 -3.96 6.43
N LEU A 19 -0.67 -4.77 7.12
CA LEU A 19 -2.11 -4.52 7.26
C LEU A 19 -2.37 -3.20 7.98
N LEU A 20 -1.60 -2.91 9.04
CA LEU A 20 -1.73 -1.68 9.80
C LEU A 20 -1.30 -0.45 8.97
N ALA A 21 -0.24 -0.57 8.16
CA ALA A 21 0.17 0.44 7.20
C ALA A 21 -0.97 0.73 6.21
N GLY A 22 -1.58 -0.31 5.63
CA GLY A 22 -2.75 -0.16 4.77
C GLY A 22 -3.94 0.50 5.47
N ALA A 23 -4.19 0.21 6.74
CA ALA A 23 -5.25 0.87 7.51
C ALA A 23 -4.98 2.38 7.71
N PHE A 24 -3.74 2.75 8.02
CA PHE A 24 -3.35 4.17 8.11
C PHE A 24 -3.41 4.87 6.75
N GLU A 25 -3.11 4.16 5.66
CA GLU A 25 -3.28 4.68 4.30
C GLU A 25 -4.73 5.09 4.01
N ILE A 26 -5.69 4.28 4.46
CA ILE A 26 -7.11 4.60 4.32
C ILE A 26 -7.43 5.88 5.11
N GLY A 27 -6.93 6.00 6.34
CA GLY A 27 -7.06 7.21 7.15
C GLY A 27 -6.45 8.45 6.49
N TYR A 28 -5.30 8.29 5.84
CA TYR A 28 -4.67 9.34 5.03
C TYR A 28 -5.56 9.74 3.84
N ALA A 29 -6.01 8.78 3.03
CA ALA A 29 -6.86 9.04 1.87
C ALA A 29 -8.16 9.76 2.26
N LEU A 30 -8.78 9.36 3.37
CA LEU A 30 -9.96 10.00 3.93
C LEU A 30 -9.67 11.43 4.41
N SER A 31 -8.54 11.62 5.10
CA SER A 31 -8.16 12.94 5.60
C SER A 31 -7.86 13.91 4.47
N VAL A 32 -7.21 13.44 3.40
CA VAL A 32 -7.00 14.21 2.17
C VAL A 32 -8.32 14.55 1.51
N GLY A 33 -9.21 13.57 1.36
CA GLY A 33 -10.54 13.81 0.80
C GLY A 33 -11.35 14.83 1.59
N GLY A 34 -11.37 14.72 2.92
CA GLY A 34 -12.09 15.63 3.82
C GLY A 34 -11.44 17.00 4.01
N SER A 35 -10.16 17.17 3.65
CA SER A 35 -9.45 18.45 3.75
C SER A 35 -9.92 19.51 2.74
N GLU A 36 -10.82 19.17 1.82
CA GLU A 36 -11.28 20.03 0.71
C GLU A 36 -10.11 20.73 0.02
N ALA A 37 -9.13 19.95 -0.46
CA ALA A 37 -7.87 20.44 -1.05
C ALA A 37 -7.02 21.28 -0.08
N PHE A 38 -6.85 20.80 1.16
CA PHE A 38 -6.04 21.41 2.23
C PHE A 38 -6.58 22.72 2.82
N SER A 39 -7.83 23.09 2.53
CA SER A 39 -8.48 24.26 3.12
C SER A 39 -8.73 24.11 4.63
N VAL A 40 -8.92 22.88 5.14
CA VAL A 40 -9.15 22.63 6.57
C VAL A 40 -7.87 22.14 7.25
N LEU A 41 -7.25 23.02 8.04
CA LEU A 41 -5.95 22.77 8.68
C LEU A 41 -5.94 21.53 9.59
N SER A 42 -7.04 21.24 10.29
CA SER A 42 -7.15 20.07 11.17
C SER A 42 -7.06 18.75 10.39
N TRP A 43 -7.77 18.65 9.26
CA TRP A 43 -7.72 17.47 8.39
C TRP A 43 -6.39 17.36 7.64
N SER A 44 -5.78 18.47 7.25
CA SER A 44 -4.44 18.49 6.65
C SER A 44 -3.35 17.96 7.59
N ILE A 45 -3.40 18.32 8.88
CA ILE A 45 -2.48 17.79 9.88
C ILE A 45 -2.72 16.29 10.09
N ALA A 46 -3.98 15.86 10.17
CA ALA A 46 -4.32 14.44 10.28
C ALA A 46 -3.78 13.65 9.07
N ALA A 47 -3.96 14.18 7.85
CA ALA A 47 -3.41 13.57 6.64
C ALA A 47 -1.88 13.41 6.73
N LEU A 48 -1.17 14.47 7.15
CA LEU A 48 0.29 14.39 7.29
C LEU A 48 0.70 13.33 8.33
N VAL A 49 0.03 13.26 9.48
CA VAL A 49 0.30 12.26 10.52
C VAL A 49 0.05 10.85 9.98
N PHE A 50 -1.11 10.60 9.35
CA PHE A 50 -1.42 9.30 8.78
C PHE A 50 -0.44 8.90 7.67
N PHE A 51 -0.01 9.85 6.85
CA PHE A 51 0.99 9.64 5.81
C PHE A 51 2.37 9.24 6.36
N LEU A 52 2.81 9.85 7.47
CA LEU A 52 4.05 9.42 8.12
C LEU A 52 3.91 8.04 8.75
N LEU A 53 2.75 7.74 9.36
CA LEU A 53 2.48 6.45 10.00
C LEU A 53 2.43 5.31 8.97
N THR A 54 1.65 5.45 7.90
CA THR A 54 1.54 4.43 6.82
C THR A 54 2.92 4.11 6.24
N LEU A 55 3.74 5.13 5.96
CA LEU A 55 5.10 4.92 5.44
C LEU A 55 6.03 4.26 6.45
N TYR A 56 5.95 4.63 7.73
CA TYR A 56 6.76 4.03 8.79
C TYR A 56 6.46 2.52 8.94
N PHE A 57 5.17 2.17 9.04
CA PHE A 57 4.76 0.76 9.17
C PHE A 57 5.04 -0.05 7.90
N LEU A 58 4.86 0.56 6.73
CA LEU A 58 5.22 -0.08 5.45
C LEU A 58 6.72 -0.36 5.41
N SER A 59 7.56 0.64 5.69
CA SER A 59 9.01 0.48 5.74
C SER A 59 9.45 -0.61 6.72
N ALA A 60 8.81 -0.69 7.89
CA ALA A 60 9.06 -1.75 8.86
C ALA A 60 8.68 -3.15 8.33
N ALA A 61 7.55 -3.28 7.63
CA ALA A 61 7.13 -4.55 7.03
C ALA A 61 8.04 -4.99 5.87
N LEU A 62 8.51 -4.03 5.06
CA LEU A 62 9.42 -4.25 3.94
C LEU A 62 10.83 -4.69 4.35
N ARG A 63 11.21 -4.51 5.62
CA ARG A 63 12.45 -5.13 6.15
C ARG A 63 12.39 -6.65 6.20
N THR A 64 11.20 -7.22 6.18
CA THR A 64 10.99 -8.67 6.35
C THR A 64 10.37 -9.32 5.10
N ILE A 65 9.54 -8.58 4.36
CA ILE A 65 8.83 -9.05 3.17
C ILE A 65 9.42 -8.38 1.93
N ASP A 66 9.44 -9.08 0.79
CA ASP A 66 9.84 -8.50 -0.50
C ASP A 66 9.14 -7.18 -0.80
N ILE A 67 9.93 -6.17 -1.20
CA ILE A 67 9.47 -4.86 -1.69
C ILE A 67 8.42 -5.00 -2.79
N GLY A 68 8.58 -6.00 -3.68
CA GLY A 68 7.59 -6.37 -4.68
C GLY A 68 6.19 -6.54 -4.08
N ILE A 69 6.10 -7.51 -3.18
CA ILE A 69 4.87 -8.00 -2.55
C ILE A 69 4.30 -6.94 -1.61
N GLY A 70 5.13 -6.31 -0.78
CA GLY A 70 4.64 -5.40 0.24
C GLY A 70 3.96 -4.16 -0.30
N TYR A 71 4.54 -3.52 -1.33
CA TYR A 71 3.88 -2.40 -2.01
C TYR A 71 2.61 -2.81 -2.76
N ALA A 72 2.56 -4.00 -3.34
CA ALA A 72 1.36 -4.47 -4.04
C ALA A 72 0.18 -4.66 -3.07
N VAL A 73 0.44 -5.27 -1.91
CA VAL A 73 -0.58 -5.45 -0.87
C VAL A 73 -0.99 -4.10 -0.26
N TRP A 74 -0.03 -3.23 0.06
CA TRP A 74 -0.29 -1.90 0.59
C TRP A 74 -1.15 -1.05 -0.36
N ALA A 75 -0.78 -1.00 -1.65
CA ALA A 75 -1.54 -0.27 -2.66
C ALA A 75 -2.95 -0.87 -2.86
N GLY A 76 -3.09 -2.20 -2.82
CA GLY A 76 -4.38 -2.87 -2.92
C GLY A 76 -5.31 -2.51 -1.76
N ILE A 77 -4.82 -2.61 -0.51
CA ILE A 77 -5.60 -2.27 0.68
C ILE A 77 -5.99 -0.79 0.68
N GLY A 78 -5.03 0.10 0.40
CA GLY A 78 -5.26 1.54 0.33
C GLY A 78 -6.32 1.89 -0.72
N SER A 79 -6.25 1.29 -1.91
CA SER A 79 -7.20 1.58 -3.00
C SER A 79 -8.61 1.06 -2.71
N VAL A 80 -8.74 -0.17 -2.19
CA VAL A 80 -10.04 -0.75 -1.83
C VAL A 80 -10.67 0.02 -0.67
N GLY A 81 -9.88 0.33 0.36
CA GLY A 81 -10.37 1.09 1.51
C GLY A 81 -10.71 2.54 1.16
N ALA A 82 -9.90 3.21 0.36
CA ALA A 82 -10.21 4.56 -0.13
C ALA A 82 -11.50 4.57 -0.96
N ALA A 83 -11.76 3.55 -1.78
CA ALA A 83 -13.02 3.43 -2.51
C ALA A 83 -14.20 3.29 -1.55
N ILE A 84 -14.15 2.31 -0.65
CA ILE A 84 -15.26 1.99 0.27
C ILE A 84 -15.50 3.15 1.23
N PHE A 85 -14.49 3.55 1.98
CA PHE A 85 -14.63 4.60 2.98
C PHE A 85 -14.81 5.99 2.35
N GLY A 86 -14.19 6.25 1.20
CA GLY A 86 -14.39 7.51 0.47
C GLY A 86 -15.85 7.68 0.04
N SER A 87 -16.50 6.59 -0.34
CA SER A 87 -17.93 6.63 -0.68
C SER A 87 -18.85 6.84 0.52
N LEU A 88 -18.51 6.23 1.65
CA LEU A 88 -19.30 6.28 2.87
C LEU A 88 -19.15 7.61 3.61
N LEU A 89 -17.96 8.20 3.60
CA LEU A 89 -17.64 9.39 4.41
C LEU A 89 -17.71 10.71 3.63
N LEU A 90 -17.50 10.69 2.31
CA LEU A 90 -17.57 11.91 1.48
C LEU A 90 -18.89 12.02 0.70
N ASP A 91 -19.86 11.12 0.91
CA ASP A 91 -21.12 11.05 0.16
C ASP A 91 -20.91 11.08 -1.37
N GLN A 92 -19.73 10.69 -1.83
CA GLN A 92 -19.42 10.66 -3.25
C GLN A 92 -20.15 9.47 -3.86
N PRO A 93 -20.97 9.67 -4.92
CA PRO A 93 -21.64 8.56 -5.58
C PRO A 93 -20.58 7.63 -6.19
N LEU A 94 -20.37 6.48 -5.56
CA LEU A 94 -19.70 5.34 -6.16
C LEU A 94 -20.64 4.74 -7.19
N THR A 95 -20.60 5.31 -8.38
CA THR A 95 -21.15 4.64 -9.55
C THR A 95 -20.34 3.37 -9.81
N VAL A 96 -21.03 2.28 -10.16
CA VAL A 96 -20.41 0.98 -10.53
C VAL A 96 -19.30 1.17 -11.58
N ILE A 97 -19.47 2.14 -12.48
CA ILE A 97 -18.49 2.58 -13.47
C ILE A 97 -17.19 3.13 -12.84
N LYS A 98 -17.27 3.97 -11.80
CA LYS A 98 -16.07 4.47 -11.10
C LYS A 98 -15.32 3.33 -10.41
N ALA A 99 -16.05 2.42 -9.77
CA ALA A 99 -15.45 1.25 -9.13
C ALA A 99 -14.75 0.34 -10.16
N PHE A 100 -15.37 0.14 -11.32
CA PHE A 100 -14.77 -0.62 -12.42
C PHE A 100 -13.47 0.02 -12.94
N TRP A 101 -13.48 1.32 -13.24
CA TRP A 101 -12.28 2.02 -13.69
C TRP A 101 -11.19 2.09 -12.63
N LEU A 102 -11.57 2.23 -11.35
CA LEU A 102 -10.63 2.14 -10.24
C LEU A 102 -9.99 0.75 -10.18
N ALA A 103 -10.76 -0.32 -10.34
CA ALA A 103 -10.23 -1.68 -10.42
C ALA A 103 -9.26 -1.85 -11.61
N VAL A 104 -9.57 -1.26 -12.77
CA VAL A 104 -8.68 -1.24 -13.95
C VAL A 104 -7.37 -0.52 -13.64
N ILE A 105 -7.40 0.63 -12.98
CA ILE A 105 -6.20 1.37 -12.57
C ILE A 105 -5.35 0.53 -11.61
N ILE A 106 -5.98 -0.06 -10.59
CA ILE A 106 -5.29 -0.92 -9.61
C ILE A 106 -4.62 -2.10 -10.32
N VAL A 107 -5.35 -2.80 -11.20
CA VAL A 107 -4.80 -3.92 -11.98
C VAL A 107 -3.65 -3.46 -12.88
N GLY A 108 -3.77 -2.31 -13.53
CA GLY A 108 -2.72 -1.73 -14.36
C GLY A 108 -1.45 -1.42 -13.56
N VAL A 109 -1.57 -0.83 -12.38
CA VAL A 109 -0.44 -0.54 -11.48
C VAL A 109 0.22 -1.82 -10.98
N VAL A 110 -0.57 -2.82 -10.57
CA VAL A 110 -0.05 -4.12 -10.13
C VAL A 110 0.68 -4.84 -11.27
N TRP A 111 0.11 -4.84 -12.47
CA TRP A 111 0.70 -5.46 -13.65
C TRP A 111 2.00 -4.77 -14.08
N LEU A 112 2.03 -3.43 -14.07
CA LEU A 112 3.24 -2.65 -14.35
C LEU A 112 4.36 -3.00 -13.37
N LYS A 113 4.05 -3.12 -12.08
CA LYS A 113 5.04 -3.47 -11.04
C LYS A 113 5.58 -4.90 -11.22
N LEU A 114 4.73 -5.84 -11.64
CA LEU A 114 5.11 -7.22 -11.92
C LEU A 114 6.00 -7.32 -13.17
N ALA A 115 5.69 -6.53 -14.21
CA ALA A 115 6.47 -6.45 -15.43
C ALA A 115 7.85 -5.80 -15.21
N ASP A 116 7.95 -4.78 -14.35
CA ASP A 116 9.21 -4.15 -13.97
C ASP A 116 10.11 -5.11 -13.16
N SER A 117 9.52 -5.85 -12.21
CA SER A 117 10.24 -6.84 -11.39
C SER A 117 10.86 -7.98 -12.22
N ALA A 118 10.29 -8.29 -13.40
CA ALA A 118 10.83 -9.32 -14.29
C ALA A 118 12.12 -8.91 -15.03
N ARG A 119 12.49 -7.62 -15.02
CA ARG A 119 13.68 -7.10 -15.73
C ARG A 119 14.97 -7.11 -14.91
N LEU A 120 14.96 -7.46 -13.63
CA LEU A 120 16.16 -7.50 -12.78
C LEU A 120 16.85 -8.88 -12.73
N GLN A 121 17.06 -9.53 -13.89
CA GLN A 121 18.10 -10.55 -13.98
C GLN A 121 19.40 -9.86 -14.40
N PRO A 122 20.45 -9.85 -13.55
CA PRO A 122 21.75 -9.36 -13.96
C PRO A 122 22.24 -10.24 -15.10
N GLU A 123 22.66 -9.60 -16.18
CA GLU A 123 23.45 -10.23 -17.22
C GLU A 123 24.77 -10.68 -16.59
N THR A 124 24.82 -11.87 -16.00
CA THR A 124 26.08 -12.58 -15.77
C THR A 124 26.48 -13.22 -17.09
N THR A 125 26.78 -12.40 -18.08
CA THR A 125 27.48 -12.83 -19.29
C THR A 125 28.89 -13.20 -18.84
N ASN A 126 29.09 -14.52 -18.70
CA ASN A 126 30.38 -15.19 -18.74
C ASN A 126 31.37 -14.41 -19.62
N ILE A 127 32.37 -13.79 -19.00
CA ILE A 127 33.63 -13.49 -19.68
C ILE A 127 34.44 -14.80 -19.59
N PRO A 128 34.56 -15.60 -20.66
CA PRO A 128 35.55 -16.67 -20.68
C PRO A 128 36.97 -16.09 -20.60
N SER A 129 37.82 -16.84 -19.90
CA SER A 129 39.23 -16.60 -19.54
C SER A 129 40.12 -15.94 -20.59
#